data_AF-A0A7C1G7Q8-F1
#
_entry.id   AF-A0A7C1G7Q8-F1
#
_cell.length_a   1.000
_cell.length_b   1.000
_cell.length_c   1.000
_cell.angle_alpha   90.00
_cell.angle_beta   90.00
_cell.angle_gamma   90.00
#
_symmetry.space_group_name_H-M   'P 1'
#
loop_
_entity.id
_entity.type
_entity.pdbx_description
1 polymer ?
#
loop_
_entity_poly.entity_id
_entity_poly.type
_entity_poly.pdbx_seq_one_letter_code
_entity_poly.pdbx_strand_id
1 'polypeptide(L)' 'MTRLGNTIQINVTIPRNLNEQIREEAVKEKRSLSNFIALLLSEGMKKRGK' A
#
# COMPACT_ATOMS: atom_id res chain seq x y z
N MET A 1 -7.33 24.36 6.32
CA MET A 1 -6.02 23.72 6.56
C MET A 1 -6.18 22.22 6.45
N THR A 2 -5.83 21.63 5.31
CA THR A 2 -5.71 20.18 5.18
C THR A 2 -4.54 19.74 6.06
N ARG A 3 -4.80 18.92 7.10
CA ARG A 3 -3.73 18.25 7.85
C ARG A 3 -2.99 17.37 6.85
N LEU A 4 -1.85 17.81 6.33
CA LEU A 4 -0.90 16.93 5.66
C LEU A 4 -0.45 15.95 6.74
N GLY A 5 -0.99 14.73 6.71
CA GLY A 5 -0.62 13.69 7.66
C GLY A 5 0.89 13.46 7.61
N ASN A 6 1.49 13.19 8.78
CA ASN A 6 2.91 12.84 8.88
C ASN A 6 3.21 11.73 7.88
N THR A 7 4.06 12.02 6.90
CA THR A 7 4.50 11.02 5.91
C THR A 7 5.62 10.21 6.54
N ILE A 8 5.48 8.88 6.53
CA ILE A 8 6.52 7.95 6.95
C ILE A 8 7.09 7.24 5.73
N GLN A 9 8.40 7.06 5.71
CA GLN A 9 9.08 6.23 4.71
C GLN A 9 9.39 4.87 5.33
N ILE A 10 9.01 3.79 4.64
CA ILE A 10 9.23 2.42 5.11
C ILE A 10 9.88 1.65 3.97
N ASN A 11 10.97 0.95 4.27
CA ASN A 11 11.55 -0.04 3.38
C ASN A 11 10.86 -1.38 3.59
N VAL A 12 10.26 -1.92 2.53
CA VAL A 12 9.57 -3.22 2.56
C VAL A 12 10.23 -4.18 1.59
N THR A 13 10.50 -5.40 2.05
CA THR A 13 10.94 -6.50 1.18
C THR A 13 9.73 -7.37 0.88
N ILE A 14 9.40 -7.52 -0.41
CA ILE A 14 8.24 -8.28 -0.88
C ILE A 14 8.77 -9.44 -1.74
N PRO A 15 8.32 -10.69 -1.50
CA PRO A 15 8.63 -11.82 -2.37
C PRO A 15 8.27 -11.54 -3.83
N ARG A 16 9.07 -12.04 -4.77
CA ARG A 16 8.94 -11.71 -6.20
C ARG A 16 7.55 -12.00 -6.76
N ASN A 17 7.01 -13.18 -6.48
CA ASN A 17 5.68 -13.60 -6.92
C ASN A 17 4.59 -12.64 -6.42
N LEU A 18 4.69 -12.19 -5.17
CA LEU A 18 3.73 -11.26 -4.59
C LEU A 18 3.91 -9.83 -5.14
N ASN A 19 5.14 -9.40 -5.41
CA ASN A 19 5.43 -8.10 -6.01
C ASN A 19 4.85 -7.98 -7.43
N GLU A 20 4.92 -9.05 -8.24
CA GLU A 20 4.30 -9.09 -9.57
C GLU A 20 2.78 -8.93 -9.48
N GLN A 21 2.13 -9.69 -8.58
CA GLN A 21 0.68 -9.58 -8.34
C GLN A 21 0.27 -8.17 -7.88
N ILE A 22 0.98 -7.60 -6.90
CA ILE A 22 0.69 -6.25 -6.38
C ILE A 22 0.84 -5.20 -7.49
N ARG A 23 1.82 -5.36 -8.39
CA ARG A 23 2.03 -4.44 -9.52
C ARG A 23 0.89 -4.53 -10.54
N GLU A 24 0.46 -5.73 -10.89
CA GLU A 24 -0.67 -5.93 -11.81
C GLU A 24 -1.96 -5.32 -11.25
N GLU A 25 -2.26 -5.55 -9.98
CA GLU A 25 -3.45 -4.98 -9.34
C GLU A 25 -3.36 -3.44 -9.23
N ALA A 26 -2.19 -2.89 -8.90
CA ALA A 26 -1.99 -1.44 -8.88
C ALA A 26 -2.27 -0.80 -10.26
N VAL A 27 -1.87 -1.46 -11.35
CA VAL A 27 -2.16 -1.02 -12.72
C VAL A 27 -3.65 -1.10 -13.03
N LYS A 28 -4.32 -2.21 -12.68
CA LYS A 28 -5.78 -2.37 -12.86
C LYS A 28 -6.56 -1.27 -12.15
N GLU A 29 -6.14 -0.88 -10.95
CA GLU A 29 -6.75 0.20 -10.17
C GLU A 29 -6.34 1.62 -10.60
N LYS A 30 -5.45 1.76 -11.60
CA LYS A 30 -4.89 3.05 -12.04
C LYS A 30 -4.24 3.83 -10.90
N ARG A 31 -3.55 3.13 -9.99
CA ARG A 31 -2.85 3.70 -8.83
C ARG A 31 -1.34 3.53 -8.98
N SER A 32 -0.58 4.40 -8.33
CA SER A 32 0.85 4.15 -8.14
C SER A 32 1.05 2.96 -7.20
N LEU A 33 2.13 2.21 -7.42
CA LEU A 33 2.48 1.06 -6.59
C LEU A 33 2.58 1.43 -5.09
N SER A 34 3.18 2.58 -4.78
CA SER A 34 3.30 3.07 -3.39
C SER A 34 1.95 3.36 -2.74
N ASN A 35 1.02 4.00 -3.46
CA ASN A 35 -0.32 4.27 -2.95
C ASN A 35 -1.13 2.99 -2.77
N PHE A 36 -0.97 2.03 -3.67
CA PHE A 36 -1.65 0.74 -3.57
C PHE A 36 -1.14 -0.06 -2.37
N ILE A 37 0.18 -0.13 -2.15
CA ILE A 37 0.76 -0.76 -0.96
C ILE A 37 0.28 -0.06 0.33
N ALA A 38 0.23 1.27 0.34
CA ALA A 38 -0.29 2.01 1.49
C ALA A 38 -1.77 1.69 1.78
N LEU A 39 -2.58 1.49 0.75
CA LEU A 39 -3.99 1.08 0.89
C LEU A 39 -4.08 -0.31 1.53
N LEU A 40 -3.34 -1.29 1.01
CA LEU A 40 -3.32 -2.66 1.54
C LEU A 40 -2.91 -2.69 3.02
N LEU A 41 -1.89 -1.89 3.39
CA LEU A 41 -1.47 -1.73 4.78
C LEU A 41 -2.58 -1.12 5.65
N SER A 42 -3.26 -0.07 5.16
CA SER A 42 -4.38 0.56 5.86
C SER A 42 -5.52 -0.44 6.12
N GLU A 43 -5.88 -1.24 5.12
CA GLU A 43 -6.92 -2.26 5.25
C GLU A 43 -6.53 -3.39 6.21
N GLY A 44 -5.28 -3.86 6.14
CA GLY A 44 -4.75 -4.85 7.08
C GLY A 44 -4.81 -4.36 8.53
N MET A 45 -4.47 -3.10 8.78
CA MET A 45 -4.53 -2.49 10.10
C MET A 45 -5.97 -2.35 10.62
N LYS A 46 -6.91 -1.96 9.75
CA LYS A 46 -8.35 -1.89 10.11
C LYS A 46 -8.91 -3.26 10.50
N LYS A 47 -8.44 -4.35 9.87
CA LYS A 47 -8.85 -5.72 10.19
C LYS A 47 -8.26 -6.23 11.51
N ARG A 48 -7.05 -5.79 11.88
CA ARG A 48 -6.39 -6.15 13.14
C ARG A 48 -6.93 -5.44 14.38
N GLY A 49 -7.49 -4.25 14.22
CA GLY A 49 -8.04 -3.46 15.34
C GLY A 49 -9.45 -3.86 15.77
N LYS A 50 -9.96 -5.01 15.32
CA LYS A 50 -11.27 -5.55 15.69
C LYS A 50 -11.11 -6.84 16.49
#